data_AF-A0A0Q6QLE4-F1
#
_entry.id   AF-A0A0Q6QLE4-F1
#
_cell.length_a   1.000
_cell.length_b   1.000
_cell.length_c   1.000
_cell.angle_alpha   90.00
_cell.angle_beta   90.00
_cell.angle_gamma   90.00
#
_symmetry.space_group_name_H-M   'P 1'
#
loop_
_entity.id
_entity.type
_entity.pdbx_description
1 polymer ?
#
loop_
_entity_poly.entity_id
_entity_poly.type
_entity_poly.pdbx_seq_one_letter_code
_entity_poly.pdbx_strand_id
1 'polypeptide(L)'
;MRFGLSVGNWQKTFFVSTFFFLALGVYLADLSHAGTLGRFLWYSGPGLLTLGLMQAMGGSAPAKIGGMVVSAVYLVLFYLWLHSQPNPEALTWFWYVCSYPGVWMAAAVVCWCDRRRAETANWHFIRSLMFEFFGLLANVGILFAIFMLKAGCGLVCL
;
A
#
# COMPACT_ATOMS: atom_id res chain seq x y z
N MET A 1 -1.05 -8.35 33.12
CA MET A 1 -0.85 -7.68 31.82
C MET A 1 0.47 -6.92 31.87
N ARG A 2 1.57 -7.48 31.33
CA ARG A 2 2.83 -6.74 31.15
C ARG A 2 2.87 -6.25 29.71
N PHE A 3 2.65 -4.95 29.51
CA PHE A 3 3.01 -4.25 28.28
C PHE A 3 4.54 -4.19 28.20
N GLY A 4 5.14 -5.29 27.76
CA GLY A 4 6.58 -5.44 27.55
C GLY A 4 6.91 -5.50 26.07
N LEU A 5 6.21 -4.75 25.21
CA LEU A 5 6.75 -4.46 23.89
C LEU A 5 7.86 -3.43 24.11
N SER A 6 9.10 -3.91 24.18
CA SER A 6 10.30 -3.09 24.13
C SER A 6 10.10 -1.97 23.10
N VAL A 7 10.06 -0.74 23.59
CA VAL A 7 10.02 0.49 22.79
C VAL A 7 11.10 0.44 21.68
N GLY A 8 12.19 -0.29 21.91
CA GLY A 8 13.27 -0.49 20.94
C GLY A 8 12.96 -1.38 19.72
N ASN A 9 12.00 -2.31 19.77
CA ASN A 9 11.63 -3.11 18.59
C ASN A 9 10.61 -2.40 17.69
N TRP A 10 9.73 -1.58 18.29
CA TRP A 10 8.72 -0.79 17.57
C TRP A 10 9.37 0.26 16.65
N GLN A 11 10.30 1.05 17.19
CA GLN A 11 11.03 2.06 16.42
C GLN A 11 11.73 1.41 15.23
N LYS A 12 12.40 0.29 15.45
CA LYS A 12 13.16 -0.40 14.40
C LYS A 12 12.28 -0.82 13.23
N THR A 13 11.13 -1.45 13.46
CA THR A 13 10.25 -1.86 12.34
C THR A 13 9.73 -0.65 11.57
N PHE A 14 9.25 0.38 12.26
CA PHE A 14 8.76 1.58 11.60
C PHE A 14 9.88 2.31 10.82
N PHE A 15 11.03 2.54 11.44
CA PHE A 15 12.19 3.14 10.78
C PHE A 15 12.65 2.32 9.58
N VAL A 16 12.81 0.99 9.71
CA VAL A 16 13.21 0.12 8.61
C VAL A 16 12.19 0.19 7.46
N SER A 17 10.90 0.18 7.76
CA SER A 17 9.87 0.30 6.72
C SER A 17 9.89 1.67 6.05
N THR A 18 10.06 2.75 6.81
CA THR A 18 10.20 4.10 6.25
C THR A 18 11.45 4.20 5.37
N PHE A 19 12.60 3.73 5.84
CA PHE A 19 13.85 3.72 5.06
C PHE A 19 13.75 2.83 3.83
N PHE A 20 13.04 1.70 3.89
CA PHE A 20 12.82 0.85 2.73
C PHE A 20 11.93 1.52 1.69
N PHE A 21 10.79 2.09 2.08
CA PHE A 21 9.95 2.84 1.15
C PHE A 21 10.67 4.09 0.62
N LEU A 22 11.56 4.66 1.44
CA LEU A 22 12.41 5.77 1.05
C LEU A 22 13.44 5.34 0.01
N ALA A 23 14.16 4.24 0.24
CA ALA A 23 15.12 3.69 -0.71
C ALA A 23 14.45 3.23 -2.01
N LEU A 24 13.29 2.56 -1.92
CA LEU A 24 12.51 2.12 -3.08
C LEU A 24 11.98 3.31 -3.87
N GLY A 25 11.45 4.33 -3.19
CA GLY A 25 10.98 5.55 -3.83
C GLY A 25 12.11 6.32 -4.51
N VAL A 26 13.29 6.41 -3.90
CA VAL A 26 14.48 7.04 -4.50
C VAL A 26 14.96 6.23 -5.71
N TYR A 27 15.06 4.90 -5.59
CA TYR A 27 15.44 4.01 -6.69
C TYR A 27 14.51 4.14 -7.90
N LEU A 28 13.20 4.22 -7.65
CA LEU A 28 12.21 4.41 -8.72
C LEU A 28 12.16 5.86 -9.24
N ALA A 29 12.62 6.84 -8.46
CA ALA A 29 12.60 8.25 -8.87
C ALA A 29 13.80 8.65 -9.74
N ASP A 30 14.86 7.84 -9.80
CA ASP A 30 16.12 8.15 -10.52
C ASP A 30 16.20 7.59 -11.96
N LEU A 31 15.06 7.44 -12.65
CA LEU A 31 15.03 6.96 -14.04
C LEU A 31 14.72 8.03 -15.10
N SER A 32 14.44 9.30 -14.75
CA SER A 32 14.41 10.36 -15.79
C SER A 32 14.32 11.84 -15.40
N HIS A 33 13.73 12.32 -14.29
CA HIS A 33 13.32 13.75 -14.21
C HIS A 33 13.49 14.44 -12.84
N ALA A 34 13.89 15.72 -12.86
CA ALA A 34 14.18 16.63 -11.73
C ALA A 34 12.99 16.99 -10.79
N GLY A 35 11.81 16.38 -10.95
CA GLY A 35 10.67 16.47 -10.03
C GLY A 35 10.69 15.41 -8.92
N THR A 36 11.85 14.77 -8.73
CA THR A 36 12.13 13.53 -7.99
C THR A 36 11.54 13.52 -6.57
N LEU A 37 11.70 14.60 -5.80
CA LEU A 37 11.29 14.65 -4.38
C LEU A 37 9.77 14.76 -4.19
N GLY A 38 9.08 15.50 -5.08
CA GLY A 38 7.62 15.62 -5.05
C GLY A 38 6.94 14.32 -5.44
N ARG A 39 7.49 13.64 -6.45
CA ARG A 39 7.04 12.30 -6.89
C ARG A 39 7.37 11.22 -5.84
N PHE A 40 8.48 11.35 -5.14
CA PHE A 40 8.95 10.46 -4.07
C PHE A 40 7.96 10.33 -2.89
N LEU A 41 7.54 11.45 -2.29
CA LEU A 41 6.53 11.43 -1.22
C LEU A 41 5.17 10.93 -1.73
N TRP A 42 4.89 11.17 -3.02
CA TRP A 42 3.65 10.75 -3.67
C TRP A 42 3.56 9.23 -3.89
N TYR A 43 4.66 8.58 -4.28
CA TYR A 43 4.71 7.13 -4.50
C TYR A 43 4.84 6.33 -3.21
N SER A 44 5.49 6.86 -2.18
CA SER A 44 5.66 6.15 -0.92
C SER A 44 4.51 6.39 0.07
N GLY A 45 3.80 7.51 -0.06
CA GLY A 45 2.80 8.00 0.89
C GLY A 45 1.70 7.00 1.24
N PRO A 46 0.94 6.43 0.27
CA PRO A 46 -0.14 5.50 0.57
C PRO A 46 0.32 4.22 1.29
N GLY A 47 1.49 3.67 0.93
CA GLY A 47 2.10 2.54 1.63
C GLY A 47 2.56 2.89 3.05
N LEU A 48 3.14 4.07 3.23
CA LEU A 48 3.51 4.59 4.56
C LEU A 48 2.27 4.82 5.43
N LEU A 49 1.15 5.29 4.85
CA LEU A 49 -0.11 5.48 5.56
C LEU A 49 -0.70 4.14 6.03
N THR A 50 -0.64 3.09 5.20
CA THR A 50 -1.04 1.73 5.61
C THR A 50 -0.26 1.30 6.86
N LEU A 51 1.06 1.47 6.85
CA LEU A 51 1.89 1.11 8.00
C LEU A 51 1.64 1.99 9.23
N GLY A 52 1.42 3.29 9.02
CA GLY A 52 1.03 4.24 10.07
C GLY A 52 -0.30 3.85 10.73
N LEU A 53 -1.27 3.41 9.93
CA LEU A 53 -2.56 2.91 10.40
C LEU A 53 -2.38 1.62 11.21
N MET A 54 -1.66 0.63 10.67
CA MET A 54 -1.37 -0.61 11.39
C MET A 54 -0.61 -0.33 12.69
N GLN A 55 0.27 0.67 12.70
CA GLN A 55 0.97 1.11 13.89
C GLN A 55 0.01 1.71 14.93
N ALA A 56 -0.83 2.67 14.54
CA ALA A 56 -1.82 3.29 15.42
C ALA A 56 -2.78 2.24 16.00
N MET A 57 -3.11 1.22 15.22
CA MET A 57 -3.97 0.11 15.60
C MET A 57 -3.23 -1.04 16.32
N GLY A 58 -1.96 -0.87 16.69
CA GLY A 58 -1.22 -1.87 17.46
C GLY A 58 -1.08 -3.22 16.74
N GLY A 59 -0.99 -3.21 15.41
CA GLY A 59 -0.72 -4.40 14.60
C GLY A 59 0.61 -5.04 14.99
N SER A 60 0.67 -6.37 14.86
CA SER A 60 1.88 -7.14 15.13
C SER A 60 3.00 -6.79 14.14
N ALA A 61 4.27 -6.99 14.52
CA ALA A 61 5.39 -6.75 13.60
C ALA A 61 5.31 -7.63 12.33
N PRO A 62 4.99 -8.94 12.42
CA PRO A 62 4.80 -9.77 11.22
C PRO A 62 3.68 -9.28 10.31
N ALA A 63 2.54 -8.82 10.87
CA ALA A 63 1.49 -8.23 10.06
C ALA A 63 1.97 -6.98 9.32
N LYS A 64 2.68 -6.07 10.00
CA LYS A 64 3.24 -4.86 9.34
C LYS A 64 4.20 -5.21 8.21
N ILE A 65 5.03 -6.25 8.39
CA ILE A 65 5.91 -6.74 7.32
C ILE A 65 5.09 -7.27 6.14
N GLY A 66 3.98 -7.96 6.40
CA GLY A 66 3.03 -8.38 5.35
C GLY A 66 2.52 -7.18 4.54
N GLY A 67 2.00 -6.16 5.21
CA GLY A 67 1.43 -4.99 4.55
C GLY A 67 2.47 -4.15 3.81
N MET A 68 3.69 -4.11 4.34
CA MET A 68 4.85 -3.54 3.68
C MET A 68 5.16 -4.26 2.35
N VAL A 69 5.17 -5.60 2.36
CA VAL A 69 5.41 -6.40 1.14
C VAL A 69 4.32 -6.15 0.10
N VAL A 70 3.04 -6.17 0.47
CA VAL A 70 1.92 -5.88 -0.46
C VAL A 70 2.07 -4.49 -1.07
N SER A 71 2.29 -3.48 -0.23
CA SER A 71 2.42 -2.09 -0.68
C SER A 71 3.65 -1.88 -1.58
N ALA A 72 4.76 -2.56 -1.31
CA ALA A 72 5.98 -2.51 -2.12
C ALA A 72 5.79 -3.17 -3.49
N VAL A 73 5.23 -4.38 -3.51
CA VAL A 73 4.94 -5.11 -4.76
C VAL A 73 3.98 -4.30 -5.63
N TYR A 74 2.91 -3.76 -5.05
CA TYR A 74 1.97 -2.94 -5.80
C TYR A 74 2.64 -1.69 -6.37
N LEU A 75 3.46 -0.99 -5.59
CA LEU A 75 4.17 0.19 -6.07
C LEU A 75 5.07 -0.13 -7.28
N VAL A 76 5.82 -1.22 -7.24
CA VAL A 76 6.67 -1.67 -8.36
C VAL A 76 5.81 -2.00 -9.59
N LEU A 77 4.73 -2.78 -9.42
CA LEU A 77 3.84 -3.14 -10.54
C LEU A 77 3.16 -1.92 -11.14
N PHE A 78 2.70 -1.00 -10.29
CA PHE A 78 2.10 0.26 -10.71
C PHE A 78 3.11 1.12 -11.47
N TYR A 79 4.34 1.22 -11.00
CA TYR A 79 5.42 1.94 -11.67
C TYR A 79 5.72 1.36 -13.06
N LEU A 80 5.84 0.04 -13.18
CA LEU A 80 6.07 -0.65 -14.46
C LEU A 80 4.91 -0.42 -15.43
N TRP A 81 3.67 -0.51 -14.96
CA TRP A 81 2.48 -0.24 -15.77
C TRP A 81 2.41 1.22 -16.21
N LEU A 82 2.73 2.16 -15.32
CA LEU A 82 2.71 3.59 -15.62
C LEU A 82 3.66 3.92 -16.78
N HIS A 83 4.88 3.36 -16.75
CA HIS A 83 5.91 3.61 -17.77
C HIS A 83 5.67 2.85 -19.08
N SER A 84 4.74 1.89 -19.11
CA SER A 84 4.31 1.27 -20.36
C SER A 84 3.22 2.05 -21.09
N GLN A 85 2.66 3.11 -20.48
CA GLN A 85 1.62 3.92 -21.10
C GLN A 85 2.22 4.99 -22.04
N PRO A 86 1.59 5.25 -23.21
CA PRO A 86 2.07 6.24 -24.17
C PRO A 86 1.97 7.70 -23.68
N ASN A 87 1.07 7.99 -22.72
CA ASN A 87 0.89 9.32 -22.13
C ASN A 87 0.65 9.19 -20.61
N PRO A 88 1.69 9.05 -19.78
CA PRO A 88 1.55 8.72 -18.36
C PRO A 88 1.04 9.86 -17.46
N GLU A 89 0.74 11.04 -18.00
CA GLU A 89 0.70 12.29 -17.22
C GLU A 89 -0.68 12.73 -16.72
N ALA A 90 -1.78 12.13 -17.21
CA ALA A 90 -3.13 12.53 -16.81
C ALA A 90 -3.81 11.47 -15.93
N LEU A 91 -4.05 11.80 -14.65
CA LEU A 91 -4.86 11.05 -13.65
C LEU A 91 -4.34 9.68 -13.18
N THR A 92 -3.18 9.22 -13.65
CA THR A 92 -2.50 8.01 -13.15
C THR A 92 -2.22 8.07 -11.64
N TRP A 93 -1.90 9.26 -11.12
CA TRP A 93 -1.74 9.47 -9.67
C TRP A 93 -3.05 9.26 -8.88
N PHE A 94 -4.19 9.64 -9.45
CA PHE A 94 -5.50 9.47 -8.82
C PHE A 94 -5.85 7.98 -8.72
N TRP A 95 -5.55 7.22 -9.78
CA TRP A 95 -5.66 5.76 -9.79
C TRP A 95 -4.83 5.08 -8.70
N TYR A 96 -3.58 5.52 -8.52
CA TYR A 96 -2.71 4.99 -7.48
C TYR A 96 -3.31 5.20 -6.09
N VAL A 97 -3.69 6.44 -5.76
CA VAL A 97 -4.26 6.78 -4.44
C VAL A 97 -5.58 6.07 -4.20
N CYS A 98 -6.47 6.02 -5.19
CA CYS A 98 -7.78 5.39 -5.05
C CYS A 98 -7.73 3.86 -4.95
N SER A 99 -6.58 3.24 -5.21
CA SER A 99 -6.41 1.79 -5.03
C SER A 99 -6.18 1.41 -3.55
N TYR A 100 -5.73 2.34 -2.71
CA TYR A 100 -5.35 2.08 -1.31
C TYR A 100 -6.46 2.06 -0.25
N PRO A 101 -7.64 2.68 -0.40
CA PRO A 101 -8.69 2.59 0.63
C PRO A 101 -9.05 1.14 1.00
N GLY A 102 -9.10 0.23 0.02
CA GLY A 102 -9.30 -1.20 0.29
C GLY A 102 -8.16 -1.82 1.12
N VAL A 103 -6.92 -1.41 0.88
CA VAL A 103 -5.74 -1.81 1.67
C VAL A 103 -5.82 -1.27 3.10
N TRP A 104 -6.23 -0.02 3.28
CA TRP A 104 -6.36 0.58 4.61
C TRP A 104 -7.44 -0.10 5.45
N MET A 105 -8.59 -0.41 4.86
CA MET A 105 -9.62 -1.19 5.53
C MET A 105 -9.13 -2.59 5.90
N ALA A 106 -8.44 -3.27 4.96
CA ALA A 106 -7.85 -4.58 5.21
C ALA A 106 -6.83 -4.56 6.35
N ALA A 107 -5.93 -3.58 6.36
CA ALA A 107 -4.96 -3.36 7.43
C ALA A 107 -5.63 -3.17 8.80
N ALA A 108 -6.74 -2.44 8.84
CA ALA A 108 -7.55 -2.27 10.06
C ALA A 108 -8.15 -3.59 10.55
N VAL A 109 -8.69 -4.40 9.63
CA VAL A 109 -9.25 -5.73 9.94
C VAL A 109 -8.17 -6.69 10.43
N VAL A 110 -7.00 -6.69 9.81
CA VAL A 110 -5.85 -7.50 10.22
C VAL A 110 -5.45 -7.15 11.66
N CYS A 111 -5.30 -5.86 11.97
CA CYS A 111 -4.94 -5.42 13.32
C CYS A 111 -6.02 -5.78 14.35
N TRP A 112 -7.30 -5.74 13.98
CA TRP A 112 -8.39 -6.17 14.84
C TRP A 112 -8.37 -7.69 15.10
N CYS A 113 -8.11 -8.50 14.07
CA CYS A 113 -7.98 -9.96 14.18
C CYS A 113 -6.78 -10.35 15.06
N ASP A 114 -5.64 -9.70 14.87
CA ASP A 114 -4.40 -9.96 15.62
C ASP A 114 -4.58 -9.75 17.12
N ARG A 115 -5.39 -8.76 17.52
CA ARG A 115 -5.68 -8.48 18.94
C ARG A 115 -6.58 -9.53 19.59
N ARG A 116 -7.36 -10.28 18.80
CA ARG A 116 -8.39 -11.20 19.30
C ARG A 116 -7.96 -12.66 19.31
N ARG A 117 -6.89 -13.01 18.60
CA ARG A 117 -6.45 -14.39 18.45
C ARG A 117 -4.99 -14.54 18.86
N ALA A 118 -4.74 -15.49 19.77
CA ALA A 118 -3.39 -15.94 20.06
C ALA A 118 -2.94 -16.88 18.93
N GLU A 119 -2.38 -16.30 17.88
CA GLU A 119 -1.85 -17.03 16.73
C GLU A 119 -0.34 -16.87 16.63
N THR A 120 0.27 -17.68 15.77
CA THR A 120 1.73 -17.61 15.54
C THR A 120 2.09 -16.44 14.66
N ALA A 121 3.34 -15.97 14.75
CA ALA A 121 3.89 -14.89 13.94
C ALA A 121 3.67 -15.09 12.42
N ASN A 122 3.78 -16.34 11.94
CA ASN A 122 3.57 -16.67 10.53
C ASN A 122 2.14 -16.40 10.07
N TRP A 123 1.13 -16.68 10.92
CA TRP A 123 -0.27 -16.45 10.58
C TRP A 123 -0.61 -14.96 10.49
N HIS A 124 -0.04 -14.13 11.37
CA HIS A 124 -0.20 -12.68 11.30
C HIS A 124 0.36 -12.09 9.99
N PHE A 125 1.52 -12.58 9.55
CA PHE A 125 2.11 -12.19 8.26
C PHE A 125 1.23 -12.63 7.07
N ILE A 126 0.86 -13.92 7.01
CA ILE A 126 0.04 -14.47 5.92
C ILE A 126 -1.32 -13.76 5.84
N ARG A 127 -1.95 -13.51 6.99
CA ARG A 127 -3.23 -12.79 7.04
C ARG A 127 -3.10 -11.39 6.47
N SER A 128 -2.09 -10.64 6.89
CA SER A 128 -1.84 -9.31 6.35
C SER A 128 -1.65 -9.36 4.84
N LEU A 129 -0.80 -10.26 4.33
CA LEU A 129 -0.61 -10.45 2.89
C LEU A 129 -1.95 -10.67 2.16
N MET A 130 -2.76 -11.62 2.63
CA MET A 130 -4.02 -11.97 1.97
C MET A 130 -5.02 -10.82 2.02
N PHE A 131 -5.30 -10.28 3.21
CA PHE A 131 -6.34 -9.26 3.38
C PHE A 131 -5.98 -7.99 2.62
N GLU A 132 -4.74 -7.53 2.71
CA GLU A 132 -4.31 -6.30 2.05
C GLU A 132 -4.22 -6.48 0.53
N PHE A 133 -3.79 -7.64 0.04
CA PHE A 133 -3.82 -7.96 -1.39
C PHE A 133 -5.25 -8.00 -1.95
N PHE A 134 -6.18 -8.67 -1.28
CA PHE A 134 -7.58 -8.70 -1.71
C PHE A 134 -8.27 -7.35 -1.57
N GLY A 135 -7.94 -6.57 -0.53
CA GLY A 135 -8.42 -5.20 -0.37
C GLY A 135 -7.97 -4.31 -1.54
N LEU A 136 -6.71 -4.44 -1.96
CA LEU A 136 -6.17 -3.77 -3.13
C LEU A 136 -6.89 -4.20 -4.43
N LEU A 137 -7.02 -5.51 -4.66
CA LEU A 137 -7.69 -6.06 -5.84
C LEU A 137 -9.15 -5.60 -5.94
N ALA A 138 -9.87 -5.61 -4.82
CA ALA A 138 -11.26 -5.17 -4.78
C ALA A 138 -11.38 -3.69 -5.21
N ASN A 139 -10.50 -2.83 -4.68
CA ASN A 139 -10.50 -1.42 -5.04
C ASN A 139 -10.11 -1.17 -6.49
N VAL A 140 -9.06 -1.85 -6.99
CA VAL A 140 -8.66 -1.77 -8.40
C VAL A 140 -9.79 -2.26 -9.31
N GLY A 141 -10.49 -3.33 -8.94
CA GLY A 141 -11.64 -3.85 -9.67
C GLY A 141 -12.82 -2.87 -9.70
N ILE A 142 -13.13 -2.21 -8.59
CA ILE A 142 -14.17 -1.16 -8.51
C ILE A 142 -13.80 0.01 -9.43
N LEU A 143 -12.56 0.49 -9.37
CA LEU A 143 -12.10 1.57 -10.25
C LEU A 143 -12.23 1.15 -11.72
N PHE A 144 -11.76 -0.04 -12.07
CA PHE A 144 -11.90 -0.56 -13.43
C PHE A 144 -13.36 -0.63 -13.89
N ALA A 145 -14.28 -1.12 -13.05
CA ALA A 145 -15.70 -1.16 -13.36
C ALA A 145 -16.29 0.24 -13.58
N ILE A 146 -15.96 1.23 -12.74
CA ILE A 146 -16.41 2.63 -12.89
C ILE A 146 -15.93 3.21 -14.23
N PHE A 147 -14.68 2.96 -14.62
CA PHE A 147 -14.13 3.43 -15.89
C PHE A 147 -14.79 2.75 -17.10
N MET A 148 -15.01 1.44 -17.04
CA MET A 148 -15.69 0.70 -18.11
C MET A 148 -17.14 1.14 -18.27
N LEU A 149 -17.87 1.43 -17.17
CA LEU A 149 -19.23 1.98 -17.22
C LEU A 149 -19.24 3.37 -17.86
N LYS A 150 -18.26 4.23 -17.54
CA LYS A 150 -18.15 5.56 -18.14
C LYS A 150 -17.79 5.50 -19.62
N ALA A 151 -16.92 4.57 -20.04
CA ALA A 151 -16.59 4.35 -21.44
C ALA A 151 -17.76 3.74 -22.23
N GLY A 152 -18.53 2.83 -21.62
CA GLY A 152 -19.75 2.27 -22.19
C GLY A 152 -20.87 3.30 -22.37
N CYS A 153 -20.99 4.29 -21.48
CA CYS A 153 -21.88 5.44 -21.66
C CYS A 153 -21.37 6.48 -22.67
N GLY A 154 -20.11 6.38 -23.10
CA GLY A 154 -19.48 7.27 -24.09
C GLY A 154 -19.58 6.79 -25.55
N LEU A 155 -20.03 5.56 -25.80
CA LEU A 155 -20.17 4.98 -27.14
C LEU A 155 -21.38 5.52 -27.94
N VAL A 156 -22.04 6.58 -27.45
CA VAL A 156 -23.11 7.31 -28.15
C VAL A 156 -22.64 8.70 -28.63
N CYS A 157 -21.38 9.10 -28.39
CA CYS A 157 -20.86 10.40 -28.84
C CYS A 157 -19.40 10.33 -29.34
N LEU A 158 -19.10 9.38 -30.23
CA LEU A 158 -18.06 9.51 -31.25
C LEU A 158 -18.63 9.06 -32.60
#